data_AF-A0A7V5HHK6-F1
#
_entry.id   AF-A0A7V5HHK6-F1
#
_cell.length_a   1.000
_cell.length_b   1.000
_cell.length_c   1.000
_cell.angle_alpha   90.00
_cell.angle_beta   90.00
_cell.angle_gamma   90.00
#
_symmetry.space_group_name_H-M   'P 1'
#
loop_
_entity.id
_entity.type
_entity.pdbx_description
1 polymer ?
#
loop_
_entity_poly.entity_id
_entity_poly.type
_entity_poly.pdbx_seq_one_letter_code
_entity_poly.pdbx_strand_id
1 'polypeptide(L)'
;ITNWEDRSTCVLFGDGAGAVILEESQDDSGMLSAYWGADGSLGELLILPGGGTRIPASHDSVDQKLHYLQMKGNEVFKHAVKRMGEAAVEALKIAGLKKKDVDFLVPHQANIRIIDATGQRLKLPPERVYTNIQRYGNISVASIPVAIHELKESGQLKKGDILVFVAFGAGFTWAAVVYRW
;
A
#
# COMPACT_ATOMS: atom_id res chain seq x y z
N ILE A 1 8.60 -11.46 12.42
CA ILE A 1 7.34 -11.81 11.71
C ILE A 1 7.53 -12.87 10.61
N THR A 2 8.72 -12.99 10.01
CA THR A 2 9.00 -13.89 8.88
C THR A 2 9.28 -15.32 9.32
N ASN A 3 8.59 -16.30 8.73
CA ASN A 3 8.89 -17.73 8.87
C ASN A 3 9.73 -18.20 7.68
N TRP A 4 11.01 -18.54 7.90
CA TRP A 4 11.93 -18.97 6.84
C TRP A 4 11.57 -20.29 6.18
N GLU A 5 10.74 -21.12 6.82
CA GLU A 5 10.22 -22.34 6.24
C GLU A 5 9.00 -22.09 5.32
N ASP A 6 8.36 -20.93 5.44
CA ASP A 6 7.24 -20.54 4.58
C ASP A 6 7.72 -19.66 3.42
N ARG A 7 8.00 -20.32 2.29
CA ARG A 7 8.41 -19.65 1.05
C ARG A 7 7.37 -18.67 0.51
N SER A 8 6.10 -18.79 0.89
CA SER A 8 5.05 -17.89 0.39
C SER A 8 5.14 -16.48 0.99
N THR A 9 5.82 -16.32 2.13
CA THR A 9 5.96 -15.05 2.84
C THR A 9 7.41 -14.61 2.99
N CYS A 10 8.38 -15.53 3.14
CA CYS A 10 9.77 -15.18 3.46
C CYS A 10 10.55 -14.46 2.36
N VAL A 11 10.05 -14.49 1.12
CA VAL A 11 10.65 -13.81 -0.03
C VAL A 11 10.07 -12.41 -0.27
N LEU A 12 9.07 -11.99 0.51
CA LEU A 12 8.31 -10.78 0.23
C LEU A 12 8.81 -9.55 0.99
N PHE A 13 9.13 -9.70 2.27
CA PHE A 13 9.28 -8.57 3.19
C PHE A 13 10.70 -8.03 3.22
N GLY A 14 10.79 -6.70 3.32
CA GLY A 14 11.99 -5.99 3.70
C GLY A 14 11.71 -5.07 4.89
N ASP A 15 12.77 -4.49 5.43
CA ASP A 15 12.68 -3.50 6.50
C ASP A 15 12.95 -2.10 5.93
N GLY A 16 12.17 -1.11 6.36
CA GLY A 16 12.31 0.26 5.89
C GLY A 16 11.51 1.26 6.71
N ALA A 17 11.88 2.53 6.57
CA ALA A 17 11.18 3.66 7.18
C ALA A 17 11.16 4.82 6.19
N GLY A 18 10.11 5.64 6.26
CA GLY A 18 10.03 6.88 5.53
C GLY A 18 9.15 7.86 6.27
N ALA A 19 9.40 9.14 6.05
CA ALA A 19 8.73 10.23 6.74
C ALA A 19 8.39 11.34 5.75
N VAL A 20 7.34 12.09 6.06
CA VAL A 20 6.94 13.30 5.35
C VAL A 20 6.75 14.42 6.36
N ILE A 21 7.12 15.64 5.99
CA ILE A 21 6.81 16.85 6.75
C ILE A 21 5.67 17.52 6.01
N LEU A 22 4.60 17.85 6.73
CA LEU A 22 3.47 18.61 6.19
C LEU A 22 3.50 20.00 6.81
N GLU A 23 3.34 21.01 5.96
CA GLU A 23 3.22 22.40 6.34
C GLU A 23 1.96 23.00 5.72
N GLU A 24 1.50 24.11 6.28
CA GLU A 24 0.41 24.87 5.71
C GLU A 24 0.84 25.46 4.36
N SER A 25 0.05 25.20 3.30
CA SER A 25 0.26 25.85 2.01
C SER A 25 -0.66 27.07 1.85
N GLN A 26 -0.17 28.09 1.14
CA GLN A 26 -0.93 29.29 0.75
C GLN A 26 -1.43 29.22 -0.70
N ASP A 27 -1.17 28.11 -1.39
CA ASP A 27 -1.64 27.84 -2.75
C ASP A 27 -2.60 26.63 -2.78
N ASP A 28 -2.74 26.01 -3.95
CA ASP A 28 -3.67 24.93 -4.18
C ASP A 28 -3.06 23.52 -3.99
N SER A 29 -1.81 23.42 -3.52
CA SER A 29 -1.17 22.17 -3.10
C SER A 29 -1.82 21.61 -1.83
N GLY A 30 -1.86 20.28 -1.71
CA GLY A 30 -2.41 19.59 -0.56
C GLY A 30 -3.32 18.42 -0.91
N MET A 31 -3.96 17.88 0.12
CA MET A 31 -4.90 16.77 -0.03
C MET A 31 -6.22 17.25 -0.65
N LEU A 32 -6.56 16.73 -1.83
CA LEU A 32 -7.80 17.04 -2.54
C LEU A 32 -8.95 16.13 -2.09
N SER A 33 -8.66 14.87 -1.80
CA SER A 33 -9.65 13.91 -1.31
C SER A 33 -9.00 12.73 -0.62
N ALA A 34 -9.80 12.02 0.17
CA ALA A 34 -9.46 10.72 0.72
C ALA A 34 -10.66 9.77 0.67
N TYR A 35 -10.40 8.49 0.50
CA TYR A 35 -11.37 7.41 0.62
C TYR A 35 -10.78 6.31 1.48
N TRP A 36 -11.57 5.81 2.43
CA TRP A 36 -11.17 4.80 3.41
C TRP A 36 -12.19 3.66 3.42
N GLY A 37 -11.71 2.44 3.61
CA GLY A 37 -12.57 1.27 3.80
C GLY A 37 -11.92 0.20 4.66
N ALA A 38 -12.76 -0.62 5.28
CA ALA A 38 -12.35 -1.72 6.13
C ALA A 38 -13.34 -2.89 6.03
N ASP A 39 -12.83 -4.10 6.17
CA ASP A 39 -13.62 -5.33 6.28
C ASP A 39 -12.93 -6.32 7.22
N GLY A 40 -13.33 -6.26 8.49
CA GLY A 40 -12.78 -7.11 9.56
C GLY A 40 -13.10 -8.60 9.42
N SER A 41 -14.11 -8.96 8.61
CA SER A 41 -14.52 -10.36 8.43
C SER A 41 -13.45 -11.21 7.71
N LEU A 42 -12.50 -10.54 7.07
CA LEU A 42 -11.42 -11.13 6.28
C LEU A 42 -10.08 -11.18 7.02
N GLY A 43 -10.04 -10.82 8.31
CA GLY A 43 -8.80 -10.69 9.08
C GLY A 43 -7.93 -11.95 9.10
N GLU A 44 -8.54 -13.14 9.12
CA GLU A 44 -7.85 -14.43 9.11
C GLU A 44 -7.08 -14.72 7.81
N LEU A 45 -7.32 -13.95 6.73
CA LEU A 45 -6.58 -14.10 5.47
C LEU A 45 -5.16 -13.52 5.53
N LEU A 46 -4.88 -12.60 6.46
CA LEU A 46 -3.56 -12.02 6.68
C LEU A 46 -3.43 -11.61 8.15
N ILE A 47 -2.78 -12.45 8.94
CA ILE A 47 -2.79 -12.33 10.40
C ILE A 47 -1.47 -12.79 11.02
N LEU A 48 -1.15 -12.25 12.19
CA LEU A 48 -0.15 -12.81 13.10
C LEU A 48 -0.91 -13.28 14.36
N PRO A 49 -1.19 -14.59 14.52
CA PRO A 49 -2.10 -15.06 15.56
C PRO A 49 -1.61 -14.86 17.00
N GLY A 50 -0.32 -15.08 17.22
CA GLY A 50 0.34 -15.08 18.54
C GLY A 50 0.93 -13.74 18.97
N GLY A 51 1.38 -13.66 20.22
CA GLY A 51 2.13 -12.52 20.76
C GLY A 51 1.26 -11.37 21.27
N GLY A 52 -0.04 -11.38 20.98
CA GLY A 52 -1.04 -10.46 21.54
C GLY A 52 -1.74 -11.03 22.78
N THR A 53 -2.76 -10.32 23.27
CA THR A 53 -3.55 -10.74 24.45
C THR A 53 -4.43 -11.96 24.19
N ARG A 54 -4.89 -12.18 22.94
CA ARG A 54 -5.72 -13.32 22.56
C ARG A 54 -4.95 -14.65 22.59
N ILE A 55 -3.68 -14.63 22.19
CA ILE A 55 -2.77 -15.77 22.25
C ILE A 55 -1.42 -15.24 22.77
N PRO A 56 -1.25 -15.14 24.10
CA PRO A 56 0.01 -14.72 24.70
C PRO A 56 1.15 -15.66 24.33
N ALA A 57 2.39 -15.19 24.49
CA ALA A 57 3.56 -16.02 24.28
C ALA A 57 3.63 -17.17 25.32
N SER A 58 3.69 -18.39 24.81
CA SER A 58 3.90 -19.64 25.53
C SER A 58 4.75 -20.59 24.68
N HIS A 59 5.33 -21.63 25.30
CA HIS A 59 6.03 -22.69 24.55
C HIS A 59 5.14 -23.27 23.45
N ASP A 60 3.91 -23.66 23.78
CA ASP A 60 2.94 -24.20 22.81
C ASP A 60 2.70 -23.26 21.61
N SER A 61 2.58 -21.94 21.85
CA SER A 61 2.34 -20.97 20.78
C SER A 61 3.54 -20.78 19.85
N VAL A 62 4.77 -20.95 20.37
CA VAL A 62 6.01 -20.89 19.61
C VAL A 62 6.18 -22.16 18.79
N ASP A 63 5.95 -23.33 19.40
CA ASP A 63 6.03 -24.63 18.73
C ASP A 63 5.02 -24.74 17.58
N GLN A 64 3.83 -24.16 17.75
CA GLN A 64 2.80 -24.04 16.71
C GLN A 64 3.08 -22.92 15.69
N LYS A 65 4.18 -22.18 15.81
CA LYS A 65 4.59 -21.12 14.87
C LYS A 65 3.53 -20.01 14.73
N LEU A 66 2.81 -19.71 15.81
CA LEU A 66 1.74 -18.68 15.82
C LEU A 66 2.30 -17.25 15.83
N HIS A 67 3.60 -17.07 16.10
CA HIS A 67 4.28 -15.77 16.16
C HIS A 67 4.81 -15.28 14.80
N TYR A 68 4.40 -15.96 13.72
CA TYR A 68 4.74 -15.61 12.35
C TYR A 68 3.51 -15.16 11.59
N LEU A 69 3.75 -14.36 10.54
CA LEU A 69 2.68 -13.95 9.63
C LEU A 69 2.12 -15.19 8.91
N GLN A 70 0.80 -15.31 8.91
CA GLN A 70 0.06 -16.30 8.17
C GLN A 70 -0.77 -15.60 7.09
N MET A 71 -0.71 -16.14 5.87
CA MET A 71 -1.29 -15.47 4.71
C MET A 71 -1.95 -16.46 3.74
N LYS A 72 -3.19 -16.14 3.31
CA LYS A 72 -3.85 -16.77 2.17
C LYS A 72 -3.59 -15.93 0.91
N GLY A 73 -2.38 -16.04 0.36
CA GLY A 73 -1.85 -15.11 -0.65
C GLY A 73 -2.74 -14.87 -1.88
N ASN A 74 -3.39 -15.91 -2.41
CA ASN A 74 -4.30 -15.78 -3.55
C ASN A 74 -5.55 -14.96 -3.22
N GLU A 75 -6.12 -15.13 -2.02
CA GLU A 75 -7.30 -14.38 -1.60
C GLU A 75 -6.91 -12.93 -1.28
N VAL A 76 -5.80 -12.74 -0.56
CA VAL A 76 -5.21 -11.41 -0.30
C VAL A 76 -5.01 -10.64 -1.62
N PHE A 77 -4.42 -11.28 -2.63
CA PHE A 77 -4.20 -10.68 -3.95
C PHE A 77 -5.52 -10.22 -4.61
N LYS A 78 -6.54 -11.08 -4.63
CA LYS A 78 -7.85 -10.74 -5.23
C LYS A 78 -8.49 -9.54 -4.54
N HIS A 79 -8.47 -9.52 -3.21
CA HIS A 79 -9.02 -8.42 -2.44
C HIS A 79 -8.20 -7.14 -2.63
N ALA A 80 -6.87 -7.22 -2.63
CA ALA A 80 -5.99 -6.07 -2.81
C ALA A 80 -6.24 -5.38 -4.16
N VAL A 81 -6.21 -6.13 -5.27
CA VAL A 81 -6.43 -5.57 -6.62
C VAL A 81 -7.79 -4.91 -6.73
N LYS A 82 -8.85 -5.58 -6.23
CA LYS A 82 -10.20 -5.03 -6.25
C LYS A 82 -10.29 -3.74 -5.43
N ARG A 83 -9.87 -3.78 -4.17
CA ARG A 83 -10.06 -2.68 -3.21
C ARG A 83 -9.18 -1.47 -3.50
N MET A 84 -7.91 -1.67 -3.88
CA MET A 84 -7.03 -0.56 -4.28
C MET A 84 -7.58 0.13 -5.54
N GLY A 85 -8.01 -0.65 -6.52
CA GLY A 85 -8.61 -0.12 -7.74
C GLY A 85 -9.91 0.65 -7.51
N GLU A 86 -10.80 0.14 -6.65
CA GLU A 86 -12.02 0.84 -6.22
C GLU A 86 -11.69 2.14 -5.46
N ALA A 87 -10.79 2.07 -4.48
CA ALA A 87 -10.40 3.20 -3.65
C ALA A 87 -9.83 4.36 -4.48
N ALA A 88 -8.91 4.06 -5.39
CA ALA A 88 -8.30 5.08 -6.25
C ALA A 88 -9.33 5.77 -7.16
N VAL A 89 -10.29 5.01 -7.71
CA VAL A 89 -11.36 5.57 -8.54
C VAL A 89 -12.33 6.43 -7.73
N GLU A 90 -12.73 5.99 -6.53
CA GLU A 90 -13.61 6.77 -5.66
C GLU A 90 -12.92 8.04 -5.15
N ALA A 91 -11.65 7.98 -4.76
CA ALA A 91 -10.91 9.16 -4.34
C ALA A 91 -10.81 10.21 -5.48
N LEU A 92 -10.52 9.79 -6.72
CA LEU A 92 -10.53 10.69 -7.89
C LEU A 92 -11.90 11.32 -8.13
N LYS A 93 -12.97 10.52 -8.00
CA LYS A 93 -14.34 10.99 -8.15
C LYS A 93 -14.70 12.04 -7.09
N ILE A 94 -14.30 11.83 -5.83
CA ILE A 94 -14.50 12.80 -4.73
C ILE A 94 -13.74 14.10 -5.02
N ALA A 95 -12.52 14.01 -5.57
CA ALA A 95 -11.74 15.18 -5.99
C ALA A 95 -12.26 15.87 -7.26
N GLY A 96 -13.29 15.33 -7.93
CA GLY A 96 -13.79 15.85 -9.20
C GLY A 96 -12.82 15.66 -10.38
N LEU A 97 -11.83 14.77 -10.25
CA LEU A 97 -10.80 14.53 -11.25
C LEU A 97 -11.06 13.27 -12.08
N LYS A 98 -10.52 13.26 -13.29
CA LYS A 98 -10.53 12.10 -14.19
C LYS A 98 -9.18 11.39 -14.11
N LYS A 99 -9.18 10.12 -14.49
CA LYS A 99 -7.97 9.28 -14.57
C LYS A 99 -6.83 9.90 -15.37
N LYS A 100 -7.15 10.64 -16.43
CA LYS A 100 -6.17 11.32 -17.31
C LYS A 100 -5.45 12.50 -16.62
N ASP A 101 -6.04 13.02 -15.56
CA ASP A 101 -5.50 14.15 -14.80
C ASP A 101 -4.46 13.69 -13.77
N VAL A 102 -4.24 12.36 -13.62
CA VAL A 102 -3.24 11.79 -12.71
C VAL A 102 -1.87 11.75 -13.38
N ASP A 103 -0.89 12.38 -12.74
CA ASP A 103 0.50 12.38 -13.17
C ASP A 103 1.24 11.16 -12.63
N PHE A 104 1.03 10.81 -11.36
CA PHE A 104 1.60 9.59 -10.77
C PHE A 104 0.64 8.82 -9.87
N LEU A 105 0.61 7.51 -10.04
CA LEU A 105 0.12 6.55 -9.06
C LEU A 105 1.30 6.09 -8.20
N VAL A 106 1.17 6.27 -6.89
CA VAL A 106 2.17 5.83 -5.90
C VAL A 106 1.49 4.83 -4.95
N PRO A 107 1.45 3.53 -5.33
CA PRO A 107 0.75 2.51 -4.57
C PRO A 107 1.62 1.93 -3.44
N HIS A 108 0.98 1.26 -2.48
CA HIS A 108 1.68 0.38 -1.55
C HIS A 108 2.46 -0.70 -2.32
N GLN A 109 3.74 -0.89 -1.96
CA GLN A 109 4.67 -1.76 -2.68
C GLN A 109 4.59 -3.22 -2.18
N ALA A 110 3.43 -3.86 -2.35
CA ALA A 110 3.21 -5.22 -1.86
C ALA A 110 3.73 -6.31 -2.82
N ASN A 111 3.40 -6.18 -4.10
CA ASN A 111 3.75 -7.11 -5.17
C ASN A 111 3.60 -6.41 -6.51
N ILE A 112 4.52 -6.63 -7.46
CA ILE A 112 4.47 -5.99 -8.78
C ILE A 112 3.15 -6.25 -9.52
N ARG A 113 2.56 -7.46 -9.39
CA ARG A 113 1.28 -7.81 -10.02
C ARG A 113 0.11 -6.97 -9.49
N ILE A 114 0.13 -6.58 -8.21
CA ILE A 114 -0.91 -5.73 -7.61
C ILE A 114 -0.73 -4.29 -8.09
N ILE A 115 0.52 -3.81 -8.14
CA ILE A 115 0.90 -2.48 -8.63
C ILE A 115 0.42 -2.31 -10.07
N ASP A 116 0.77 -3.24 -10.96
CA ASP A 116 0.39 -3.23 -12.36
C ASP A 116 -1.12 -3.24 -12.55
N ALA A 117 -1.82 -4.13 -11.83
CA ALA A 117 -3.28 -4.23 -11.92
C ALA A 117 -3.98 -2.94 -11.46
N THR A 118 -3.43 -2.26 -10.44
CA THR A 118 -3.96 -0.97 -9.96
C THR A 118 -3.72 0.14 -11.00
N GLY A 119 -2.54 0.18 -11.62
CA GLY A 119 -2.24 1.09 -12.74
C GLY A 119 -3.17 0.90 -13.93
N GLN A 120 -3.40 -0.35 -14.34
CA GLN A 120 -4.34 -0.72 -15.41
C GLN A 120 -5.78 -0.29 -15.09
N ARG A 121 -6.22 -0.40 -13.82
CA ARG A 121 -7.55 0.05 -13.40
C ARG A 121 -7.73 1.56 -13.60
N LEU A 122 -6.67 2.33 -13.37
CA LEU A 122 -6.62 3.77 -13.65
C LEU A 122 -6.31 4.09 -15.13
N LYS A 123 -6.03 3.10 -15.97
CA LYS A 123 -5.63 3.29 -17.38
C LYS A 123 -4.40 4.19 -17.51
N LEU A 124 -3.49 4.11 -16.54
CA LEU A 124 -2.23 4.85 -16.57
C LEU A 124 -1.19 4.06 -17.37
N PRO A 125 -0.34 4.75 -18.14
CA PRO A 125 0.81 4.10 -18.75
C PRO A 125 1.86 3.75 -17.67
N PRO A 126 2.71 2.73 -17.88
CA PRO A 126 3.63 2.22 -16.86
C PRO A 126 4.55 3.30 -16.24
N GLU A 127 4.98 4.28 -17.02
CA GLU A 127 5.83 5.39 -16.56
C GLU A 127 5.16 6.32 -15.54
N ARG A 128 3.83 6.29 -15.44
CA ARG A 128 3.05 7.02 -14.41
C ARG A 128 2.72 6.16 -13.20
N VAL A 129 3.20 4.92 -13.14
CA VAL A 129 3.00 4.01 -12.00
C VAL A 129 4.34 3.81 -11.31
N TYR A 130 4.53 4.45 -10.18
CA TYR A 130 5.81 4.39 -9.48
C TYR A 130 6.02 3.02 -8.80
N THR A 131 7.20 2.45 -9.00
CA THR A 131 7.60 1.18 -8.37
C THR A 131 9.08 1.15 -8.01
N ASN A 132 9.37 0.73 -6.78
CA ASN A 132 10.73 0.46 -6.28
C ASN A 132 10.83 -0.88 -5.54
N ILE A 133 9.79 -1.73 -5.65
CA ILE A 133 9.68 -3.01 -4.97
C ILE A 133 10.86 -3.96 -5.26
N GLN A 134 11.47 -3.86 -6.44
CA GLN A 134 12.64 -4.65 -6.85
C GLN A 134 13.90 -4.35 -6.02
N ARG A 135 13.94 -3.20 -5.33
CA ARG A 135 15.09 -2.78 -4.50
C ARG A 135 14.89 -3.10 -3.03
N TYR A 136 13.66 -2.99 -2.52
CA TYR A 136 13.37 -3.05 -1.08
C TYR A 136 12.44 -4.19 -0.67
N GLY A 137 11.79 -4.87 -1.62
CA GLY A 137 10.67 -5.75 -1.32
C GLY A 137 9.48 -4.99 -0.72
N ASN A 138 8.65 -5.70 0.02
CA ASN A 138 7.52 -5.14 0.75
C ASN A 138 7.97 -4.63 2.12
N ILE A 139 8.21 -3.33 2.23
CA ILE A 139 8.54 -2.62 3.47
C ILE A 139 7.29 -2.07 4.20
N SER A 140 6.12 -2.69 3.98
CA SER A 140 4.84 -2.34 4.60
C SER A 140 4.50 -0.84 4.42
N VAL A 141 4.07 -0.19 5.50
CA VAL A 141 3.63 1.22 5.53
C VAL A 141 4.72 2.22 5.11
N ALA A 142 6.00 1.85 5.19
CA ALA A 142 7.09 2.71 4.74
C ALA A 142 7.13 2.87 3.21
N SER A 143 6.42 2.01 2.46
CA SER A 143 6.54 1.96 1.00
C SER A 143 6.13 3.26 0.31
N ILE A 144 5.05 3.91 0.76
CA ILE A 144 4.55 5.13 0.12
C ILE A 144 5.47 6.32 0.41
N PRO A 145 5.84 6.62 1.68
CA PRO A 145 6.79 7.71 1.95
C PRO A 145 8.15 7.54 1.26
N VAL A 146 8.69 6.32 1.21
CA VAL A 146 9.94 6.04 0.49
C VAL A 146 9.77 6.27 -1.01
N ALA A 147 8.66 5.81 -1.61
CA ALA A 147 8.37 6.05 -3.02
C ALA A 147 8.21 7.54 -3.36
N ILE A 148 7.55 8.32 -2.51
CA ILE A 148 7.43 9.78 -2.68
C ILE A 148 8.81 10.44 -2.66
N HIS A 149 9.65 10.08 -1.67
CA HIS A 149 11.00 10.61 -1.56
C HIS A 149 11.81 10.32 -2.83
N GLU A 150 11.81 9.09 -3.31
CA GLU A 150 12.58 8.72 -4.51
C GLU A 150 12.03 9.35 -5.80
N LEU A 151 10.70 9.47 -5.93
CA LEU A 151 10.09 10.17 -7.04
C LEU A 151 10.50 11.66 -7.06
N LYS A 152 10.57 12.31 -5.89
CA LYS A 152 11.10 13.67 -5.73
C LYS A 152 12.59 13.76 -6.09
N GLU A 153 13.43 12.91 -5.51
CA GLU A 153 14.89 12.91 -5.76
C GLU A 153 15.24 12.64 -7.23
N SER A 154 14.40 11.89 -7.95
CA SER A 154 14.57 11.66 -9.38
C SER A 154 14.31 12.89 -10.26
N GLY A 155 13.79 13.99 -9.69
CA GLY A 155 13.44 15.20 -10.44
C GLY A 155 12.20 15.08 -11.32
N GLN A 156 11.48 13.95 -11.24
CA GLN A 156 10.25 13.70 -12.01
C GLN A 156 9.04 14.42 -11.42
N LEU A 157 8.99 14.58 -10.10
CA LEU A 157 7.88 15.20 -9.37
C LEU A 157 7.94 16.72 -9.47
N LYS A 158 6.86 17.33 -9.94
CA LYS A 158 6.74 18.77 -10.15
C LYS A 158 5.59 19.34 -9.33
N LYS A 159 5.70 20.63 -8.99
CA LYS A 159 4.60 21.38 -8.37
C LYS A 159 3.40 21.41 -9.32
N GLY A 160 2.22 21.14 -8.78
CA GLY A 160 0.95 20.99 -9.48
C GLY A 160 0.61 19.55 -9.88
N ASP A 161 1.56 18.61 -9.80
CA ASP A 161 1.32 17.21 -10.19
C ASP A 161 0.22 16.59 -9.31
N ILE A 162 -0.68 15.83 -9.95
CA ILE A 162 -1.73 15.09 -9.26
C ILE A 162 -1.23 13.68 -8.95
N LEU A 163 -1.09 13.41 -7.66
CA LEU A 163 -0.67 12.13 -7.12
C LEU A 163 -1.88 11.36 -6.60
N VAL A 164 -1.90 10.04 -6.87
CA VAL A 164 -2.80 9.10 -6.22
C VAL A 164 -1.98 8.17 -5.34
N PHE A 165 -2.12 8.32 -4.02
CA PHE A 165 -1.63 7.35 -3.05
C PHE A 165 -2.70 6.29 -2.85
N VAL A 166 -2.33 5.01 -2.88
CA VAL A 166 -3.30 3.94 -2.62
C VAL A 166 -2.65 2.76 -1.89
N ALA A 167 -3.33 2.27 -0.85
CA ALA A 167 -2.82 1.19 -0.02
C ALA A 167 -3.90 0.17 0.31
N PHE A 168 -3.45 -1.04 0.60
CA PHE A 168 -4.25 -2.15 1.13
C PHE A 168 -3.38 -2.91 2.14
N GLY A 169 -3.97 -3.34 3.24
CA GLY A 169 -3.26 -4.02 4.32
C GLY A 169 -4.15 -4.91 5.18
N ALA A 170 -3.54 -5.61 6.13
CA ALA A 170 -4.19 -6.53 7.07
C ALA A 170 -5.37 -5.88 7.80
N GLY A 171 -6.40 -6.66 8.09
CA GLY A 171 -7.66 -6.16 8.66
C GLY A 171 -8.89 -6.82 8.03
N PHE A 172 -9.20 -6.66 6.74
CA PHE A 172 -8.49 -5.81 5.77
C PHE A 172 -8.88 -4.33 5.87
N THR A 173 -7.93 -3.46 5.54
CA THR A 173 -8.15 -2.02 5.38
C THR A 173 -7.57 -1.56 4.05
N TRP A 174 -8.19 -0.56 3.43
CA TRP A 174 -7.68 0.08 2.23
C TRP A 174 -7.97 1.57 2.25
N ALA A 175 -7.13 2.30 1.55
CA ALA A 175 -7.27 3.75 1.45
C ALA A 175 -6.73 4.26 0.13
N ALA A 176 -7.29 5.36 -0.35
CA ALA A 176 -6.68 6.17 -1.39
C ALA A 176 -6.78 7.65 -1.03
N VAL A 177 -5.74 8.40 -1.39
CA VAL A 177 -5.65 9.85 -1.22
C VAL A 177 -5.27 10.44 -2.57
N VAL A 178 -5.98 11.49 -2.98
CA VAL A 178 -5.57 12.34 -4.10
C VAL A 178 -4.90 13.57 -3.54
N TYR A 179 -3.69 13.85 -3.98
CA TYR A 179 -2.86 14.93 -3.48
C TYR A 179 -2.32 15.75 -4.65
N ARG A 180 -2.40 17.08 -4.55
CA ARG A 180 -1.70 17.98 -5.46
C ARG A 180 -0.36 18.35 -4.83
N TRP A 181 0.73 17.95 -5.49
CA TRP A 181 2.08 18.26 -5.03
C TRP A 181 2.38 19.75 -5.15
#